data_AF-A0A8J6MX11-F1
#
_entry.id   AF-A0A8J6MX11-F1
#
_cell.length_a   1.000
_cell.length_b   1.000
_cell.length_c   1.000
_cell.angle_alpha   90.00
_cell.angle_beta   90.00
_cell.angle_gamma   90.00
#
_symmetry.space_group_name_H-M   'P 1'
#
loop_
_entity.id
_entity.type
_entity.pdbx_description
1 polymer ?
#
loop_
_entity_poly.entity_id
_entity_poly.type
_entity_poly.pdbx_seq_one_letter_code
_entity_poly.pdbx_strand_id
1 'polypeptide(L)'
;MNLKTMFKAAFSMTIPFIITVLAYIFYTKTNTMSKPQLDVIELSPYAIFLIAGAISWKFNRSREFFILVILTLCLATMNNLPQVLGKPTHRADIYLIISIAIPLNIALFSFFKERGIFSFWGFMRIGLILSQVLLAFWLINLDHRQYLTVLNRDFLPVDLQSITPLSQVAILVFLAALIILIIRQFSNKSTQDVSFIGVLSALLIVLHNNNSPILYPIFFTASGIILILSIVQDSYSMAFSDELTGLPSRRALKQDMMKLGMNYAIAMLDIDFFKKFNDTYGHDTGDEVLKLVASTIKDVTGGGKSFRYGGEEFTILFPGKSISDVLPHLEELRERISKRGFTLRGKGRSKNSAKSRAQSSKPGKQIFITVSIGVSQKNEKYKTPDSVMKSADTALYRAKKKGRNCVSK
;
A
#
# COMPACT_ATOMS: atom_id res chain seq x y z
N MET A 1 -10.85 13.49 9.40
CA MET A 1 -10.21 12.16 9.41
C MET A 1 -9.97 11.78 10.87
N ASN A 2 -10.47 10.63 11.34
CA ASN A 2 -10.42 10.28 12.77
C ASN A 2 -8.95 10.08 13.23
N LEU A 3 -8.60 10.60 14.42
CA LEU A 3 -7.24 10.57 15.00
C LEU A 3 -6.63 9.16 15.00
N LYS A 4 -7.45 8.13 15.26
CA LYS A 4 -7.04 6.71 15.22
C LYS A 4 -6.62 6.23 13.82
N THR A 5 -7.23 6.78 12.78
CA THR A 5 -6.88 6.48 11.38
C THR A 5 -5.62 7.22 10.96
N MET A 6 -5.45 8.47 11.41
CA MET A 6 -4.20 9.24 11.23
C MET A 6 -3.01 8.54 11.90
N PHE A 7 -3.19 8.10 13.15
CA PHE A 7 -2.16 7.39 13.90
C PHE A 7 -1.78 6.08 13.22
N LYS A 8 -2.76 5.29 12.76
CA LYS A 8 -2.48 4.02 12.05
C LYS A 8 -1.73 4.25 10.73
N ALA A 9 -2.10 5.28 9.98
CA ALA A 9 -1.42 5.64 8.74
C ALA A 9 0.01 6.14 9.00
N ALA A 10 0.19 7.05 9.95
CA ALA A 10 1.50 7.55 10.36
C ALA A 10 2.40 6.41 10.87
N PHE A 11 1.86 5.53 11.72
CA PHE A 11 2.58 4.36 12.21
C PHE A 11 3.04 3.45 11.07
N SER A 12 2.15 3.15 10.10
CA SER A 12 2.53 2.34 8.93
C SER A 12 3.65 2.97 8.11
N MET A 13 3.69 4.31 8.02
CA MET A 13 4.75 5.05 7.32
C MET A 13 6.09 5.00 8.05
N THR A 14 6.07 4.90 9.39
CA THR A 14 7.30 4.89 10.21
C THR A 14 7.97 3.52 10.31
N ILE A 15 7.23 2.43 10.09
CA ILE A 15 7.74 1.05 10.29
C ILE A 15 9.06 0.77 9.53
N PRO A 16 9.20 1.11 8.23
CA PRO A 16 10.45 0.84 7.52
C PRO A 16 11.66 1.53 8.15
N PHE A 17 11.49 2.76 8.63
CA PHE A 17 12.55 3.52 9.28
C PHE A 17 12.90 2.97 10.67
N ILE A 18 11.89 2.51 11.42
CA ILE A 18 12.12 1.82 12.70
C ILE A 18 12.97 0.58 12.47
N ILE A 19 12.68 -0.21 11.43
CA ILE A 19 13.45 -1.42 11.10
C ILE A 19 14.90 -1.07 10.74
N THR A 20 15.11 0.00 9.96
CA THR A 20 16.44 0.50 9.62
C THR A 20 17.23 0.93 10.86
N VAL A 21 16.58 1.63 11.81
CA VAL A 21 17.21 2.02 13.08
C VAL A 21 17.54 0.79 13.93
N LEU A 22 16.63 -0.18 14.03
CA LEU A 22 16.87 -1.44 14.74
C LEU A 22 18.01 -2.24 14.12
N ALA A 23 18.13 -2.24 12.79
CA ALA A 23 19.23 -2.88 12.07
C ALA A 23 20.59 -2.23 12.44
N TYR A 24 20.64 -0.90 12.52
CA TYR A 24 21.84 -0.20 12.97
C TYR A 24 22.18 -0.49 14.44
N ILE A 25 21.18 -0.48 15.34
CA ILE A 25 21.39 -0.86 16.74
C ILE A 25 21.91 -2.31 16.85
N PHE A 26 21.35 -3.23 16.06
CA PHE A 26 21.80 -4.62 16.01
C PHE A 26 23.26 -4.72 15.56
N TYR A 27 23.65 -3.96 14.53
CA TYR A 27 25.03 -3.87 14.08
C TYR A 27 26.00 -3.48 15.21
N THR A 28 25.66 -2.49 16.04
CA THR A 28 26.55 -2.06 17.15
C THR A 28 26.85 -3.17 18.17
N LYS A 29 26.02 -4.23 18.23
CA LYS A 29 26.20 -5.37 19.14
C LYS A 29 27.02 -6.51 18.53
N THR A 30 27.28 -6.49 17.22
CA THR A 30 27.95 -7.60 16.50
C THR A 30 29.37 -7.86 16.98
N ASN A 31 30.08 -6.84 17.46
CA ASN A 31 31.44 -6.97 17.98
C ASN A 31 31.57 -7.93 19.19
N THR A 32 30.46 -8.24 19.87
CA THR A 32 30.42 -9.15 21.03
C THR A 32 29.94 -10.57 20.67
N MET A 33 29.64 -10.83 19.41
CA MET A 33 29.03 -12.09 18.97
C MET A 33 30.08 -13.16 18.63
N SER A 34 29.72 -14.41 18.88
CA SER A 34 30.52 -15.58 18.49
C SER A 34 30.50 -15.79 16.97
N LYS A 35 31.52 -16.50 16.45
CA LYS A 35 31.62 -16.81 15.01
C LYS A 35 30.36 -17.49 14.44
N PRO A 36 29.76 -18.52 15.08
CA PRO A 36 28.53 -19.12 14.57
C PRO A 36 27.36 -18.13 14.44
N GLN A 37 27.28 -17.13 15.33
CA GLN A 37 26.26 -16.08 15.26
C GLN A 37 26.50 -15.14 14.06
N LEU A 38 27.76 -14.82 13.76
CA LEU A 38 28.13 -14.03 12.59
C LEU A 38 27.84 -14.79 11.28
N ASP A 39 28.14 -16.09 11.21
CA ASP A 39 27.83 -16.93 10.05
C ASP A 39 26.32 -16.96 9.77
N VAL A 40 25.49 -17.00 10.82
CA VAL A 40 24.02 -16.92 10.68
C VAL A 40 23.58 -15.56 10.12
N ILE A 41 24.23 -14.46 10.55
CA ILE A 41 23.95 -13.12 10.03
C ILE A 41 24.32 -13.05 8.54
N GLU A 42 25.46 -13.59 8.12
CA GLU A 42 25.88 -13.59 6.71
C GLU A 42 24.87 -14.33 5.80
N LEU A 43 24.24 -15.40 6.31
CA LEU A 43 23.26 -16.19 5.58
C LEU A 43 21.83 -15.64 5.66
N SER A 44 21.51 -14.78 6.64
CA SER A 44 20.14 -14.31 6.88
C SER A 44 19.48 -13.59 5.70
N PRO A 45 20.17 -12.78 4.87
CA PRO A 45 19.54 -12.14 3.73
C PRO A 45 18.98 -13.13 2.73
N TYR A 46 19.73 -14.20 2.42
CA TYR A 46 19.33 -15.20 1.43
C TYR A 46 18.08 -15.95 1.91
N ALA A 47 18.04 -16.31 3.20
CA ALA A 47 16.86 -16.93 3.81
C ALA A 47 15.63 -16.01 3.76
N ILE A 48 15.80 -14.74 4.14
CA ILE A 48 14.71 -13.75 4.11
C ILE A 48 14.25 -13.47 2.68
N PHE A 49 15.16 -13.34 1.71
CA PHE A 49 14.81 -13.10 0.31
C PHE A 49 14.10 -14.29 -0.32
N LEU A 50 14.46 -15.52 0.02
CA LEU A 50 13.75 -16.71 -0.41
C LEU A 50 12.30 -16.71 0.11
N ILE A 51 12.12 -16.45 1.41
CA ILE A 51 10.79 -16.35 2.04
C ILE A 51 9.98 -15.21 1.41
N ALA A 52 10.57 -14.03 1.28
CA ALA A 52 9.94 -12.86 0.69
C ALA A 52 9.58 -13.11 -0.79
N GLY A 53 10.42 -13.81 -1.54
CA GLY A 53 10.20 -14.23 -2.92
C GLY A 53 9.01 -15.19 -3.04
N ALA A 54 8.94 -16.20 -2.17
CA ALA A 54 7.81 -17.13 -2.14
C ALA A 54 6.48 -16.43 -1.78
N ILE A 55 6.50 -15.53 -0.79
CA ILE A 55 5.33 -14.75 -0.39
C ILE A 55 4.91 -13.80 -1.53
N SER A 56 5.84 -13.03 -2.10
CA SER A 56 5.52 -12.10 -3.19
C SER A 56 4.96 -12.81 -4.42
N TRP A 57 5.46 -14.01 -4.74
CA TRP A 57 4.86 -14.86 -5.77
C TRP A 57 3.43 -15.27 -5.44
N LYS A 58 3.19 -15.81 -4.23
CA LYS A 58 1.86 -16.24 -3.80
C LYS A 58 0.82 -15.11 -3.82
N PHE A 59 1.23 -13.88 -3.51
CA PHE A 59 0.35 -12.70 -3.49
C PHE A 59 0.34 -11.90 -4.80
N ASN A 60 0.98 -12.38 -5.88
CA ASN A 60 1.14 -11.66 -7.15
C ASN A 60 1.73 -10.25 -7.01
N ARG A 61 2.66 -10.09 -6.04
CA ARG A 61 3.41 -8.86 -5.76
C ARG A 61 4.69 -8.82 -6.55
N SER A 62 4.50 -8.54 -7.84
CA SER A 62 5.54 -8.65 -8.85
C SER A 62 6.64 -7.60 -8.71
N ARG A 63 6.32 -6.40 -8.21
CA ARG A 63 7.32 -5.34 -8.03
C ARG A 63 8.33 -5.70 -6.95
N GLU A 64 7.84 -6.13 -5.79
CA GLU A 64 8.65 -6.58 -4.66
C GLU A 64 9.45 -7.83 -5.03
N PHE A 65 8.85 -8.78 -5.73
CA PHE A 65 9.55 -9.98 -6.21
C PHE A 65 10.81 -9.65 -7.01
N PHE A 66 10.69 -8.76 -8.02
CA PHE A 66 11.83 -8.42 -8.86
C PHE A 66 12.84 -7.52 -8.13
N ILE A 67 12.42 -6.67 -7.20
CA ILE A 67 13.35 -5.95 -6.32
C ILE A 67 14.14 -6.95 -5.46
N LEU A 68 13.50 -7.97 -4.89
CA LEU A 68 14.20 -9.02 -4.13
C LEU A 68 15.21 -9.79 -4.99
N VAL A 69 14.86 -10.10 -6.25
CA VAL A 69 15.80 -10.71 -7.21
C VAL A 69 17.02 -9.80 -7.41
N ILE A 70 16.80 -8.50 -7.63
CA ILE A 70 17.89 -7.53 -7.83
C ILE A 70 18.76 -7.42 -6.58
N LEU A 71 18.16 -7.33 -5.38
CA LEU A 71 18.92 -7.29 -4.12
C LEU A 71 19.71 -8.59 -3.90
N THR A 72 19.14 -9.74 -4.25
CA THR A 72 19.84 -11.03 -4.17
C THR A 72 21.05 -11.06 -5.12
N LEU A 73 20.87 -10.61 -6.37
CA LEU A 73 21.95 -10.51 -7.34
C LEU A 73 23.04 -9.54 -6.88
N CYS A 74 22.68 -8.36 -6.38
CA CYS A 74 23.64 -7.40 -5.83
C CYS A 74 24.42 -7.99 -4.64
N LEU A 75 23.75 -8.68 -3.71
CA LEU A 75 24.44 -9.30 -2.57
C LEU A 75 25.38 -10.43 -3.03
N ALA A 76 24.94 -11.28 -3.94
CA ALA A 76 25.75 -12.36 -4.50
C ALA A 76 26.98 -11.83 -5.26
N THR A 77 26.83 -10.74 -6.02
CA THR A 77 27.96 -10.12 -6.73
C THR A 77 28.94 -9.45 -5.79
N MET A 78 28.49 -8.87 -4.66
CA MET A 78 29.41 -8.31 -3.67
C MET A 78 30.26 -9.38 -2.97
N ASN A 79 29.66 -10.53 -2.65
CA ASN A 79 30.33 -11.58 -1.88
C ASN A 79 31.23 -12.49 -2.76
N ASN A 80 30.75 -12.90 -3.93
CA ASN A 80 31.37 -14.01 -4.68
C ASN A 80 32.17 -13.54 -5.90
N LEU A 81 31.68 -12.51 -6.61
CA LEU A 81 32.26 -12.11 -7.90
C LEU A 81 33.72 -11.60 -7.81
N PRO A 82 34.15 -10.88 -6.75
CA PRO A 82 35.54 -10.46 -6.61
C PRO A 82 36.54 -11.61 -6.50
N GLN A 83 36.11 -12.78 -6.00
CA GLN A 83 36.97 -13.96 -5.89
C GLN A 83 37.11 -14.67 -7.24
N VAL A 84 36.03 -14.74 -8.02
CA VAL A 84 36.01 -15.37 -9.36
C VAL A 84 36.87 -14.64 -10.38
N LEU A 85 36.92 -13.30 -10.30
CA LEU A 85 37.67 -12.46 -11.26
C LEU A 85 39.12 -12.18 -10.84
N GLY A 86 39.55 -12.62 -9.66
CA GLY A 86 40.96 -12.68 -9.26
C GLY A 86 41.75 -11.36 -9.17
N LYS A 87 41.13 -10.17 -9.29
CA LYS A 87 41.83 -8.87 -9.18
C LYS A 87 41.09 -7.87 -8.26
N PRO A 88 41.81 -7.17 -7.35
CA PRO A 88 41.23 -6.25 -6.38
C PRO A 88 40.58 -5.00 -7.00
N THR A 89 41.06 -4.55 -8.17
CA THR A 89 40.51 -3.41 -8.92
C THR A 89 39.04 -3.61 -9.33
N HIS A 90 38.55 -4.84 -9.43
CA HIS A 90 37.16 -5.12 -9.77
C HIS A 90 36.17 -4.85 -8.63
N ARG A 91 36.62 -4.79 -7.36
CA ARG A 91 35.70 -4.55 -6.22
C ARG A 91 35.08 -3.16 -6.25
N ALA A 92 35.89 -2.13 -6.52
CA ALA A 92 35.41 -0.74 -6.62
C ALA A 92 34.45 -0.58 -7.81
N ASP A 93 34.76 -1.21 -8.94
CA ASP A 93 33.95 -1.21 -10.15
C ASP A 93 32.57 -1.87 -9.91
N ILE A 94 32.54 -3.04 -9.23
CA ILE A 94 31.30 -3.72 -8.82
C ILE A 94 30.49 -2.84 -7.87
N TYR A 95 31.14 -2.24 -6.88
CA TYR A 95 30.49 -1.36 -5.92
C TYR A 95 29.82 -0.15 -6.60
N LEU A 96 30.51 0.51 -7.54
CA LEU A 96 29.95 1.61 -8.34
C LEU A 96 28.70 1.17 -9.10
N ILE A 97 28.76 0.04 -9.82
CA ILE A 97 27.63 -0.49 -10.59
C ILE A 97 26.43 -0.74 -9.67
N ILE A 98 26.63 -1.39 -8.53
CA ILE A 98 25.57 -1.71 -7.57
C ILE A 98 24.94 -0.44 -6.99
N SER A 99 25.76 0.55 -6.63
CA SER A 99 25.30 1.81 -6.07
C SER A 99 24.40 2.62 -7.02
N ILE A 100 24.54 2.42 -8.34
CA ILE A 100 23.68 3.02 -9.36
C ILE A 100 22.48 2.11 -9.67
N ALA A 101 22.71 0.80 -9.80
CA ALA A 101 21.69 -0.15 -10.23
C ALA A 101 20.54 -0.28 -9.23
N ILE A 102 20.82 -0.31 -7.92
CA ILE A 102 19.79 -0.44 -6.87
C ILE A 102 18.74 0.68 -6.95
N PRO A 103 19.12 1.98 -6.80
CA PRO A 103 18.14 3.06 -6.81
C PRO A 103 17.43 3.21 -8.16
N LEU A 104 18.14 2.99 -9.27
CA LEU A 104 17.57 3.04 -10.61
C LEU A 104 16.45 2.00 -10.79
N ASN A 105 16.71 0.75 -10.40
CA ASN A 105 15.70 -0.30 -10.53
C ASN A 105 14.53 -0.10 -9.57
N ILE A 106 14.77 0.28 -8.32
CA ILE A 106 13.67 0.53 -7.37
C ILE A 106 12.76 1.65 -7.92
N ALA A 107 13.34 2.74 -8.45
CA ALA A 107 12.57 3.80 -9.09
C ALA A 107 11.80 3.29 -10.32
N LEU A 108 12.46 2.56 -11.22
CA LEU A 108 11.84 2.02 -12.44
C LEU A 108 10.66 1.08 -12.12
N PHE A 109 10.89 0.09 -11.26
CA PHE A 109 9.89 -0.92 -10.91
C PHE A 109 8.72 -0.33 -10.11
N SER A 110 8.93 0.81 -9.43
CA SER A 110 7.81 1.52 -8.80
C SER A 110 6.72 1.90 -9.80
N PHE A 111 7.06 2.26 -11.05
CA PHE A 111 6.08 2.66 -12.10
C PHE A 111 5.34 1.51 -12.75
N PHE A 112 5.80 0.27 -12.56
CA PHE A 112 5.14 -0.87 -13.16
C PHE A 112 3.85 -1.23 -12.42
N LYS A 113 2.85 -1.66 -13.17
CA LYS A 113 1.61 -2.21 -12.59
C LYS A 113 1.86 -3.62 -12.05
N GLU A 114 1.11 -4.04 -11.04
CA GLU A 114 1.12 -5.44 -10.63
C GLU A 114 0.59 -6.31 -11.77
N ARG A 115 1.39 -7.30 -12.17
CA ARG A 115 1.05 -8.31 -13.18
C ARG A 115 1.72 -9.61 -12.76
N GLY A 116 1.24 -10.75 -13.26
CA GLY A 116 1.82 -12.05 -12.90
C GLY A 116 3.32 -12.12 -13.17
N ILE A 117 4.07 -12.75 -12.27
CA ILE A 117 5.53 -12.93 -12.40
C ILE A 117 5.85 -13.84 -13.59
N PHE A 118 5.06 -14.89 -13.80
CA PHE A 118 5.16 -15.79 -14.96
C PHE A 118 4.20 -15.36 -16.08
N SER A 119 4.16 -14.06 -16.36
CA SER A 119 3.43 -13.50 -17.50
C SER A 119 4.40 -12.88 -18.50
N PHE A 120 3.93 -12.54 -19.71
CA PHE A 120 4.71 -11.79 -20.69
C PHE A 120 5.43 -10.57 -20.06
N TRP A 121 4.74 -9.84 -19.18
CA TRP A 121 5.29 -8.68 -18.49
C TRP A 121 6.35 -9.03 -17.44
N GLY A 122 6.24 -10.21 -16.84
CA GLY A 122 7.27 -10.72 -15.95
C GLY A 122 8.51 -11.17 -16.72
N PHE A 123 8.35 -11.85 -17.85
CA PHE A 123 9.46 -12.19 -18.74
C PHE A 123 10.19 -10.96 -19.27
N MET A 124 9.46 -9.89 -19.62
CA MET A 124 10.07 -8.60 -19.98
C MET A 124 10.93 -8.02 -18.85
N ARG A 125 10.51 -8.16 -17.59
CA ARG A 125 11.31 -7.72 -16.42
C ARG A 125 12.53 -8.59 -16.20
N ILE A 126 12.41 -9.92 -16.39
CA ILE A 126 13.56 -10.84 -16.38
C ILE A 126 14.55 -10.42 -17.46
N GLY A 127 14.10 -10.18 -18.69
CA GLY A 127 14.95 -9.70 -19.78
C GLY A 127 15.66 -8.39 -19.44
N LEU A 128 14.97 -7.45 -18.81
CA LEU A 128 15.54 -6.17 -18.35
C LEU A 128 16.59 -6.34 -17.24
N ILE A 129 16.40 -7.30 -16.32
CA ILE A 129 17.41 -7.62 -15.30
C ILE A 129 18.61 -8.32 -15.94
N LEU A 130 18.38 -9.29 -16.81
CA LEU A 130 19.44 -10.01 -17.52
C LEU A 130 20.28 -9.07 -18.38
N SER A 131 19.67 -8.12 -19.10
CA SER A 131 20.42 -7.14 -19.89
C SER A 131 21.32 -6.27 -19.03
N GLN A 132 20.88 -5.92 -17.81
CA GLN A 132 21.70 -5.16 -16.86
C GLN A 132 22.85 -5.99 -16.29
N VAL A 133 22.63 -7.28 -16.01
CA VAL A 133 23.70 -8.20 -15.59
C VAL A 133 24.75 -8.37 -16.68
N LEU A 134 24.32 -8.57 -17.94
CA LEU A 134 25.22 -8.66 -19.09
C LEU A 134 25.99 -7.35 -19.31
N LEU A 135 25.31 -6.20 -19.19
CA LEU A 135 25.96 -4.89 -19.28
C LEU A 135 27.00 -4.69 -18.16
N ALA A 136 26.69 -5.10 -16.93
CA ALA A 136 27.63 -5.04 -15.82
C ALA A 136 28.88 -5.89 -16.07
N PHE A 137 28.71 -7.13 -16.54
CA PHE A 137 29.83 -8.00 -16.89
C PHE A 137 30.67 -7.41 -18.03
N TRP A 138 30.02 -6.86 -19.05
CA TRP A 138 30.69 -6.19 -20.17
C TRP A 138 31.49 -4.96 -19.72
N LEU A 139 30.94 -4.13 -18.83
CA LEU A 139 31.62 -2.93 -18.29
C LEU A 139 32.85 -3.27 -17.42
N ILE A 140 32.83 -4.42 -16.73
CA ILE A 140 33.92 -4.86 -15.84
C ILE A 140 35.12 -5.39 -16.65
N ASN A 141 34.92 -5.79 -17.91
CA ASN A 141 36.02 -6.21 -18.79
C ASN A 141 37.00 -5.06 -19.06
N LEU A 142 38.30 -5.39 -19.08
CA LEU A 142 39.39 -4.40 -19.10
C LEU A 142 39.29 -3.37 -20.24
N ASP A 143 38.85 -3.80 -21.42
CA ASP A 143 38.74 -2.93 -22.61
C ASP A 143 37.66 -1.83 -22.47
N HIS A 144 36.75 -1.97 -21.50
CA HIS A 144 35.56 -1.13 -21.35
C HIS A 144 35.56 -0.33 -20.04
N ARG A 145 36.59 -0.50 -19.22
CA ARG A 145 36.72 0.16 -17.91
C ARG A 145 36.75 1.69 -18.00
N GLN A 146 37.14 2.24 -19.14
CA GLN A 146 37.09 3.68 -19.41
C GLN A 146 35.70 4.29 -19.14
N TYR A 147 34.62 3.56 -19.44
CA TYR A 147 33.26 4.05 -19.18
C TYR A 147 32.94 4.11 -17.68
N LEU A 148 33.44 3.16 -16.89
CA LEU A 148 33.31 3.19 -15.44
C LEU A 148 34.10 4.34 -14.81
N THR A 149 35.27 4.67 -15.35
CA THR A 149 36.04 5.83 -14.87
C THR A 149 35.33 7.16 -15.14
N VAL A 150 34.60 7.28 -16.25
CA VAL A 150 33.75 8.45 -16.53
C VAL A 150 32.60 8.55 -15.53
N LEU A 151 31.94 7.43 -15.22
CA LEU A 151 30.85 7.39 -14.24
C LEU A 151 31.32 7.68 -12.80
N ASN A 152 32.58 7.41 -12.49
CA ASN A 152 33.18 7.71 -11.19
C ASN A 152 33.81 9.11 -11.10
N ARG A 153 33.81 9.88 -12.19
CA ARG A 153 34.43 11.20 -12.23
C ARG A 153 33.56 12.23 -11.50
N ASP A 154 34.18 13.01 -10.63
CA ASP A 154 33.53 14.14 -9.97
C ASP A 154 33.23 15.24 -11.01
N PHE A 155 31.97 15.68 -11.05
CA PHE A 155 31.50 16.74 -11.95
C PHE A 155 31.32 18.07 -11.21
N LEU A 156 31.02 18.04 -9.91
CA LEU A 156 31.03 19.21 -9.04
C LEU A 156 32.38 19.32 -8.30
N PRO A 157 32.92 20.54 -8.11
CA PRO A 157 34.14 20.79 -7.36
C PRO A 157 33.88 20.76 -5.84
N VAL A 158 33.20 19.71 -5.38
CA VAL A 158 32.90 19.46 -3.96
C VAL A 158 33.50 18.11 -3.62
N ASP A 159 34.38 18.08 -2.64
CA ASP A 159 35.01 16.84 -2.16
C ASP A 159 34.02 16.04 -1.31
N LEU A 160 33.09 15.37 -1.99
CA LEU A 160 32.14 14.43 -1.37
C LEU A 160 32.79 13.08 -1.04
N GLN A 161 33.94 12.76 -1.63
CA GLN A 161 34.65 11.51 -1.38
C GLN A 161 35.22 11.44 0.04
N SER A 162 35.53 12.60 0.63
CA SER A 162 35.90 12.71 2.05
C SER A 162 34.77 12.30 3.02
N ILE A 163 33.51 12.46 2.61
CA ILE A 163 32.34 12.17 3.43
C ILE A 163 31.81 10.77 3.13
N THR A 164 31.70 10.39 1.85
CA THR A 164 31.07 9.16 1.42
C THR A 164 31.85 8.48 0.29
N PRO A 165 31.98 7.13 0.32
CA PRO A 165 32.63 6.40 -0.77
C PRO A 165 31.77 6.31 -2.04
N LEU A 166 30.56 6.88 -2.04
CA LEU A 166 29.66 6.89 -3.18
C LEU A 166 30.07 7.94 -4.21
N SER A 167 30.03 7.57 -5.49
CA SER A 167 30.24 8.54 -6.58
C SER A 167 29.13 9.59 -6.59
N GLN A 168 29.45 10.79 -7.08
CA GLN A 168 28.45 11.87 -7.21
C GLN A 168 27.26 11.43 -8.08
N VAL A 169 27.48 10.59 -9.09
CA VAL A 169 26.42 10.01 -9.93
C VAL A 169 25.50 9.11 -9.12
N ALA A 170 26.05 8.20 -8.30
CA ALA A 170 25.24 7.32 -7.46
C ALA A 170 24.36 8.11 -6.48
N ILE A 171 24.92 9.16 -5.84
CA ILE A 171 24.18 10.05 -4.95
C ILE A 171 23.01 10.71 -5.68
N LEU A 172 23.24 11.26 -6.88
CA LEU A 172 22.18 11.87 -7.68
C LEU A 172 21.07 10.88 -8.03
N VAL A 173 21.42 9.64 -8.39
CA VAL A 173 20.42 8.60 -8.71
C VAL A 173 19.62 8.21 -7.47
N PHE A 174 20.25 8.09 -6.30
CA PHE A 174 19.55 7.87 -5.03
C PHE A 174 18.58 9.02 -4.70
N LEU A 175 19.03 10.26 -4.81
CA LEU A 175 18.19 11.44 -4.54
C LEU A 175 17.01 11.51 -5.52
N ALA A 176 17.27 11.30 -6.81
CA ALA A 176 16.22 11.28 -7.83
C ALA A 176 15.19 10.17 -7.55
N ALA A 177 15.64 8.95 -7.22
CA ALA A 177 14.76 7.84 -6.86
C ALA A 177 13.91 8.15 -5.62
N LEU A 178 14.50 8.70 -4.56
CA LEU A 178 13.80 9.11 -3.35
C LEU A 178 12.76 10.21 -3.63
N ILE A 179 13.12 11.25 -4.39
CA ILE A 179 12.20 12.33 -4.77
C ILE A 179 11.01 11.78 -5.56
N ILE A 180 11.27 10.91 -6.55
CA ILE A 180 10.23 10.26 -7.35
C ILE A 180 9.26 9.50 -6.44
N LEU A 181 9.78 8.68 -5.52
CA LEU A 181 8.95 7.89 -4.62
C LEU A 181 8.16 8.76 -3.63
N ILE A 182 8.76 9.84 -3.11
CA ILE A 182 8.08 10.79 -2.21
C ILE A 182 6.93 11.48 -2.94
N ILE A 183 7.14 11.99 -4.15
CA ILE A 183 6.08 12.64 -4.96
C ILE A 183 4.93 11.66 -5.23
N ARG A 184 5.27 10.41 -5.57
CA ARG A 184 4.29 9.35 -5.78
C ARG A 184 3.54 8.99 -4.51
N GLN A 185 4.21 8.97 -3.37
CA GLN A 185 3.58 8.68 -2.08
C GLN A 185 2.48 9.69 -1.76
N PHE A 186 2.70 10.97 -2.05
CA PHE A 186 1.67 12.01 -1.88
C PHE A 186 0.49 11.85 -2.86
N SER A 187 0.76 11.33 -4.07
CA SER A 187 -0.25 11.17 -5.12
C SER A 187 -1.12 9.91 -4.93
N ASN A 188 -0.48 8.76 -4.64
CA ASN A 188 -1.12 7.45 -4.66
C ASN A 188 -1.39 6.88 -3.27
N LYS A 189 -0.72 7.38 -2.21
CA LYS A 189 -0.80 6.87 -0.83
C LYS A 189 -0.61 5.35 -0.72
N SER A 190 0.25 4.78 -1.56
CA SER A 190 0.54 3.34 -1.56
C SER A 190 1.43 2.97 -0.37
N THR A 191 1.22 1.82 0.28
CA THR A 191 2.19 1.37 1.32
C THR A 191 3.51 0.91 0.71
N GLN A 192 3.49 0.52 -0.56
CA GLN A 192 4.67 0.02 -1.28
C GLN A 192 5.70 1.12 -1.53
N ASP A 193 5.26 2.32 -1.94
CA ASP A 193 6.18 3.44 -2.18
C ASP A 193 6.92 3.82 -0.88
N VAL A 194 6.25 3.78 0.29
CA VAL A 194 6.89 3.94 1.61
C VAL A 194 7.94 2.86 1.86
N SER A 195 7.62 1.59 1.56
CA SER A 195 8.56 0.49 1.74
C SER A 195 9.82 0.65 0.88
N PHE A 196 9.66 1.10 -0.37
CA PHE A 196 10.78 1.36 -1.28
C PHE A 196 11.64 2.53 -0.82
N ILE A 197 11.03 3.59 -0.27
CA ILE A 197 11.78 4.67 0.39
C ILE A 197 12.61 4.09 1.54
N GLY A 198 11.99 3.29 2.41
CA GLY A 198 12.68 2.65 3.54
C GLY A 198 13.85 1.75 3.11
N VAL A 199 13.65 0.93 2.06
CA VAL A 199 14.70 0.10 1.46
C VAL A 199 15.83 0.98 0.90
N LEU A 200 15.53 2.04 0.16
CA LEU A 200 16.57 2.95 -0.35
C LEU A 200 17.33 3.65 0.77
N SER A 201 16.65 4.10 1.83
CA SER A 201 17.30 4.68 2.99
C SER A 201 18.22 3.68 3.70
N ALA A 202 17.76 2.44 3.89
CA ALA A 202 18.58 1.37 4.46
C ALA A 202 19.82 1.07 3.59
N LEU A 203 19.63 0.99 2.27
CA LEU A 203 20.71 0.67 1.34
C LEU A 203 21.69 1.83 1.16
N LEU A 204 21.24 3.08 1.26
CA LEU A 204 22.11 4.25 1.28
C LEU A 204 23.03 4.24 2.51
N ILE A 205 22.51 3.89 3.69
CA ILE A 205 23.29 3.79 4.93
C ILE A 205 24.38 2.72 4.80
N VAL A 206 24.05 1.53 4.30
CA VAL A 206 25.06 0.45 4.20
C VAL A 206 26.10 0.71 3.14
N LEU A 207 25.73 1.29 1.99
CA LEU A 207 26.70 1.64 0.96
C LEU A 207 27.63 2.76 1.44
N HIS A 208 27.11 3.78 2.11
CA HIS A 208 27.92 4.82 2.73
C HIS A 208 28.99 4.27 3.70
N ASN A 209 28.64 3.22 4.47
CA ASN A 209 29.53 2.60 5.45
C ASN A 209 30.24 1.35 4.89
N ASN A 210 30.92 1.46 3.74
CA ASN A 210 31.53 0.31 3.06
C ASN A 210 32.69 -0.38 3.83
N ASN A 211 33.18 0.24 4.92
CA ASN A 211 34.31 -0.26 5.72
C ASN A 211 33.98 -1.48 6.59
N SER A 212 32.70 -1.83 6.74
CA SER A 212 32.27 -2.91 7.65
C SER A 212 31.43 -3.95 6.90
N PRO A 213 32.04 -5.05 6.43
CA PRO A 213 31.36 -6.06 5.61
C PRO A 213 30.09 -6.65 6.26
N ILE A 214 30.06 -6.75 7.60
CA ILE A 214 28.92 -7.27 8.35
C ILE A 214 27.66 -6.38 8.27
N LEU A 215 27.78 -5.11 7.88
CA LEU A 215 26.64 -4.23 7.66
C LEU A 215 25.78 -4.69 6.47
N TYR A 216 26.40 -5.19 5.40
CA TYR A 216 25.70 -5.65 4.19
C TYR A 216 24.61 -6.68 4.52
N PRO A 217 24.92 -7.85 5.13
CA PRO A 217 23.89 -8.81 5.44
C PRO A 217 22.81 -8.26 6.40
N ILE A 218 23.15 -7.43 7.38
CA ILE A 218 22.18 -6.87 8.32
C ILE A 218 21.15 -5.97 7.59
N PHE A 219 21.62 -5.05 6.75
CA PHE A 219 20.75 -4.08 6.07
C PHE A 219 20.00 -4.69 4.87
N PHE A 220 20.58 -5.68 4.20
CA PHE A 220 19.86 -6.45 3.18
C PHE A 220 18.75 -7.31 3.81
N THR A 221 19.02 -7.94 4.96
CA THR A 221 18.01 -8.64 5.75
C THR A 221 16.89 -7.69 6.18
N ALA A 222 17.24 -6.51 6.69
CA ALA A 222 16.28 -5.47 7.06
C ALA A 222 15.41 -5.04 5.87
N SER A 223 16.00 -4.86 4.69
CA SER A 223 15.29 -4.53 3.45
C SER A 223 14.32 -5.64 3.03
N GLY A 224 14.71 -6.92 3.17
CA GLY A 224 13.82 -8.05 2.95
C GLY A 224 12.63 -8.06 3.92
N ILE A 225 12.85 -7.77 5.20
CA ILE A 225 11.79 -7.66 6.21
C ILE A 225 10.84 -6.50 5.88
N ILE A 226 11.37 -5.34 5.48
CA ILE A 226 10.56 -4.18 5.05
C ILE A 226 9.63 -4.57 3.90
N LEU A 227 10.14 -5.28 2.89
CA LEU A 227 9.35 -5.75 1.75
C LEU A 227 8.30 -6.79 2.17
N ILE A 228 8.62 -7.75 3.04
CA ILE A 228 7.66 -8.71 3.58
C ILE A 228 6.50 -7.99 4.29
N LEU A 229 6.83 -7.03 5.16
CA LEU A 229 5.81 -6.29 5.89
C LEU A 229 4.93 -5.45 4.96
N SER A 230 5.50 -4.86 3.90
CA SER A 230 4.71 -4.17 2.87
C SER A 230 3.73 -5.12 2.19
N ILE A 231 4.19 -6.30 1.75
CA ILE A 231 3.32 -7.31 1.11
C ILE A 231 2.17 -7.72 2.04
N VAL A 232 2.46 -7.95 3.33
CA VAL A 232 1.46 -8.34 4.33
C VAL A 232 0.46 -7.21 4.60
N GLN A 233 0.93 -5.97 4.75
CA GLN A 233 0.08 -4.80 5.00
C GLN A 233 -0.87 -4.54 3.83
N ASP A 234 -0.36 -4.58 2.61
CA ASP A 234 -1.15 -4.41 1.39
C ASP A 234 -2.17 -5.53 1.22
N SER A 235 -1.76 -6.78 1.44
CA SER A 235 -2.66 -7.94 1.37
C SER A 235 -3.77 -7.88 2.42
N TYR A 236 -3.44 -7.39 3.62
CA TYR A 236 -4.44 -7.12 4.66
C TYR A 236 -5.39 -6.00 4.21
N SER A 237 -4.87 -4.89 3.68
CA SER A 237 -5.68 -3.75 3.25
C SER A 237 -6.70 -4.14 2.18
N MET A 238 -6.29 -4.87 1.14
CA MET A 238 -7.17 -5.37 0.08
C MET A 238 -8.23 -6.35 0.59
N ALA A 239 -7.91 -7.15 1.61
CA ALA A 239 -8.86 -8.12 2.16
C ALA A 239 -9.90 -7.48 3.09
N PHE A 240 -9.54 -6.42 3.80
CA PHE A 240 -10.33 -5.83 4.89
C PHE A 240 -10.91 -4.46 4.59
N SER A 241 -10.60 -3.86 3.44
CA SER A 241 -11.14 -2.57 2.98
C SER A 241 -11.79 -2.74 1.62
N ASP A 242 -12.91 -2.08 1.40
CA ASP A 242 -13.55 -1.98 0.10
C ASP A 242 -12.87 -0.90 -0.76
N GLU A 243 -12.41 -1.27 -1.96
CA GLU A 243 -11.62 -0.39 -2.83
C GLU A 243 -12.41 0.84 -3.32
N LEU A 244 -13.72 0.68 -3.54
CA LEU A 244 -14.55 1.76 -4.10
C LEU A 244 -14.88 2.83 -3.05
N THR A 245 -15.31 2.40 -1.86
CA THR A 245 -15.86 3.27 -0.81
C THR A 245 -14.84 3.61 0.27
N GLY A 246 -13.77 2.82 0.40
CA GLY A 246 -12.80 2.93 1.50
C GLY A 246 -13.36 2.53 2.87
N LEU A 247 -14.59 2.00 2.94
CA LEU A 247 -15.13 1.42 4.17
C LEU A 247 -14.52 0.03 4.42
N PRO A 248 -14.40 -0.40 5.68
CA PRO A 248 -14.07 -1.78 5.98
C PRO A 248 -15.04 -2.76 5.30
N SER A 249 -14.50 -3.87 4.78
CA SER A 249 -15.26 -4.86 4.00
C SER A 249 -16.13 -5.76 4.88
N ARG A 250 -16.97 -6.59 4.26
CA ARG A 250 -17.70 -7.69 4.92
C ARG A 250 -16.80 -8.60 5.76
N ARG A 251 -15.54 -8.81 5.35
CA ARG A 251 -14.57 -9.59 6.13
C ARG A 251 -14.19 -8.89 7.43
N ALA A 252 -13.99 -7.58 7.39
CA ALA A 252 -13.74 -6.77 8.58
C ALA A 252 -14.93 -6.77 9.53
N LEU A 253 -16.15 -6.69 9.00
CA LEU A 253 -17.38 -6.78 9.79
C LEU A 253 -17.42 -8.08 10.59
N LYS A 254 -17.21 -9.23 9.92
CA LYS A 254 -17.21 -10.55 10.60
C LYS A 254 -16.17 -10.62 11.72
N GLN A 255 -14.97 -10.09 11.49
CA GLN A 255 -13.92 -10.08 12.52
C GLN A 255 -14.30 -9.22 13.72
N ASP A 256 -14.95 -8.08 13.52
CA ASP A 256 -15.37 -7.22 14.62
C ASP A 256 -16.60 -7.75 15.35
N MET A 257 -17.48 -8.48 14.67
CA MET A 257 -18.59 -9.18 15.31
C MET A 257 -18.13 -10.22 16.32
N MET A 258 -16.98 -10.88 16.10
CA MET A 258 -16.41 -11.83 17.06
C MET A 258 -15.94 -11.16 18.35
N LYS A 259 -15.70 -9.85 18.34
CA LYS A 259 -15.22 -9.06 19.49
C LYS A 259 -16.35 -8.40 20.27
N LEU A 260 -17.59 -8.63 19.88
CA LEU A 260 -18.74 -8.00 20.53
C LEU A 260 -19.00 -8.61 21.92
N GLY A 261 -19.28 -7.72 22.88
CA GLY A 261 -19.68 -8.11 24.23
C GLY A 261 -21.15 -8.52 24.33
N MET A 262 -21.73 -8.30 25.51
CA MET A 262 -23.12 -8.69 25.79
C MET A 262 -24.16 -7.71 25.26
N ASN A 263 -23.82 -6.44 25.12
CA ASN A 263 -24.72 -5.40 24.62
C ASN A 263 -24.19 -4.85 23.29
N TYR A 264 -25.01 -4.89 22.24
CA TYR A 264 -24.72 -4.29 20.94
C TYR A 264 -25.97 -4.23 20.04
N ALA A 265 -25.95 -3.30 19.10
CA ALA A 265 -26.91 -3.18 18.02
C ALA A 265 -26.21 -3.26 16.65
N ILE A 266 -26.91 -3.83 15.67
CA ILE A 266 -26.48 -3.94 14.27
C ILE A 266 -27.55 -3.31 13.40
N ALA A 267 -27.14 -2.39 12.52
CA ALA A 267 -27.99 -1.81 11.50
C ALA A 267 -27.56 -2.28 10.11
N MET A 268 -28.51 -2.75 9.30
CA MET A 268 -28.38 -3.05 7.88
C MET A 268 -28.99 -1.89 7.08
N LEU A 269 -28.27 -1.43 6.06
CA LEU A 269 -28.67 -0.32 5.20
C LEU A 269 -28.59 -0.73 3.75
N ASP A 270 -29.49 -0.20 2.93
CA ASP A 270 -29.52 -0.44 1.49
C ASP A 270 -30.02 0.81 0.76
N ILE A 271 -29.41 1.12 -0.39
CA ILE A 271 -29.76 2.29 -1.21
C ILE A 271 -31.03 2.00 -1.99
N ASP A 272 -32.04 2.83 -1.77
CA ASP A 272 -33.35 2.64 -2.38
C ASP A 272 -33.28 2.82 -3.91
N PHE A 273 -33.80 1.84 -4.65
CA PHE A 273 -33.88 1.85 -6.11
C PHE A 273 -32.51 1.96 -6.83
N PHE A 274 -31.42 1.50 -6.21
CA PHE A 274 -30.07 1.64 -6.79
C PHE A 274 -29.92 0.96 -8.17
N LYS A 275 -30.53 -0.21 -8.38
CA LYS A 275 -30.58 -0.83 -9.72
C LYS A 275 -31.19 0.10 -10.77
N LYS A 276 -32.37 0.67 -10.49
CA LYS A 276 -33.04 1.62 -11.40
C LYS A 276 -32.20 2.87 -11.63
N PHE A 277 -31.50 3.34 -10.59
CA PHE A 277 -30.56 4.45 -10.71
C PHE A 277 -29.42 4.11 -11.70
N ASN A 278 -28.80 2.95 -11.56
CA ASN A 278 -27.76 2.49 -12.49
C ASN A 278 -28.28 2.32 -13.92
N ASP A 279 -29.48 1.76 -14.08
CA ASP A 279 -30.12 1.62 -15.39
C ASP A 279 -30.37 2.98 -16.06
N THR A 280 -30.57 4.04 -15.27
CA THR A 280 -30.86 5.40 -15.76
C THR A 280 -29.58 6.23 -16.00
N TYR A 281 -28.58 6.12 -15.13
CA TYR A 281 -27.42 7.03 -15.09
C TYR A 281 -26.06 6.34 -15.36
N GLY A 282 -26.06 5.02 -15.51
CA GLY A 282 -24.88 4.20 -15.71
C GLY A 282 -24.09 3.89 -14.44
N HIS A 283 -23.32 2.81 -14.47
CA HIS A 283 -22.58 2.29 -13.32
C HIS A 283 -21.53 3.26 -12.78
N ASP A 284 -20.83 4.03 -13.62
CA ASP A 284 -19.85 5.02 -13.14
C ASP A 284 -20.50 6.05 -12.21
N THR A 285 -21.73 6.46 -12.52
CA THR A 285 -22.50 7.41 -11.70
C THR A 285 -22.98 6.73 -10.42
N GLY A 286 -23.36 5.45 -10.50
CA GLY A 286 -23.69 4.61 -9.34
C GLY A 286 -22.52 4.49 -8.36
N ASP A 287 -21.30 4.33 -8.88
CA ASP A 287 -20.08 4.28 -8.09
C ASP A 287 -19.81 5.58 -7.32
N GLU A 288 -20.11 6.73 -7.94
CA GLU A 288 -20.05 8.03 -7.26
C GLU A 288 -21.11 8.15 -6.15
N VAL A 289 -22.32 7.63 -6.38
CA VAL A 289 -23.37 7.54 -5.36
C VAL A 289 -22.95 6.64 -4.19
N LEU A 290 -22.35 5.48 -4.45
CA LEU A 290 -21.84 4.60 -3.41
C LEU A 290 -20.77 5.28 -2.54
N LYS A 291 -19.85 6.03 -3.17
CA LYS A 291 -18.85 6.84 -2.46
C LYS A 291 -19.49 7.93 -1.60
N LEU A 292 -20.52 8.61 -2.12
CA LEU A 292 -21.26 9.65 -1.39
C LEU A 292 -21.94 9.06 -0.14
N VAL A 293 -22.68 7.97 -0.31
CA VAL A 293 -23.37 7.27 0.77
C VAL A 293 -22.36 6.77 1.79
N ALA A 294 -21.31 6.07 1.36
CA ALA A 294 -20.26 5.59 2.24
C ALA A 294 -19.58 6.71 3.05
N SER A 295 -19.30 7.86 2.42
CA SER A 295 -18.73 9.01 3.13
C SER A 295 -19.67 9.54 4.21
N THR A 296 -20.98 9.50 3.98
CA THR A 296 -21.99 9.98 4.93
C THR A 296 -22.18 8.98 6.08
N ILE A 297 -22.23 7.68 5.77
CA ILE A 297 -22.33 6.58 6.76
C ILE A 297 -21.06 6.49 7.61
N LYS A 298 -19.88 6.83 7.07
CA LYS A 298 -18.61 6.86 7.82
C LYS A 298 -18.65 7.85 8.99
N ASP A 299 -19.44 8.92 8.85
CA ASP A 299 -19.62 9.97 9.84
C ASP A 299 -20.92 9.77 10.67
N VAL A 300 -21.34 8.52 10.84
CA VAL A 300 -22.45 8.17 11.74
C VAL A 300 -22.07 8.49 13.19
N THR A 301 -22.99 9.12 13.91
CA THR A 301 -22.86 9.47 15.32
C THR A 301 -23.19 8.27 16.22
N GLY A 302 -23.08 8.40 17.55
CA GLY A 302 -23.45 7.32 18.48
C GLY A 302 -22.45 6.18 18.65
N GLY A 303 -21.24 6.31 18.11
CA GLY A 303 -20.18 5.30 18.22
C GLY A 303 -20.29 4.14 17.23
N GLY A 304 -21.08 4.31 16.16
CA GLY A 304 -21.25 3.32 15.11
C GLY A 304 -19.97 3.13 14.28
N LYS A 305 -19.66 1.86 13.97
CA LYS A 305 -18.61 1.49 13.01
C LYS A 305 -19.23 0.98 11.73
N SER A 306 -18.92 1.64 10.62
CA SER A 306 -19.56 1.40 9.33
C SER A 306 -18.75 0.46 8.45
N PHE A 307 -19.43 -0.39 7.69
CA PHE A 307 -18.87 -1.42 6.82
C PHE A 307 -19.63 -1.47 5.49
N ARG A 308 -18.96 -1.87 4.41
CA ARG A 308 -19.65 -2.26 3.17
C ARG A 308 -19.88 -3.76 3.18
N TYR A 309 -21.14 -4.17 3.14
CA TYR A 309 -21.54 -5.58 3.22
C TYR A 309 -21.63 -6.23 1.84
N GLY A 310 -22.21 -5.52 0.89
CA GLY A 310 -22.50 -5.99 -0.47
C GLY A 310 -22.39 -4.89 -1.51
N GLY A 311 -23.02 -5.09 -2.67
CA GLY A 311 -22.97 -4.14 -3.79
C GLY A 311 -23.50 -2.77 -3.41
N GLU A 312 -24.74 -2.70 -2.93
CA GLU A 312 -25.43 -1.48 -2.47
C GLU A 312 -25.76 -1.50 -0.95
N GLU A 313 -25.27 -2.53 -0.25
CA GLU A 313 -25.59 -2.82 1.14
C GLU A 313 -24.47 -2.40 2.08
N PHE A 314 -24.84 -1.75 3.18
CA PHE A 314 -23.94 -1.32 4.23
C PHE A 314 -24.39 -1.86 5.60
N THR A 315 -23.45 -1.95 6.52
CA THR A 315 -23.74 -2.35 7.91
C THR A 315 -23.11 -1.35 8.86
N ILE A 316 -23.80 -1.02 9.95
CA ILE A 316 -23.24 -0.25 11.06
C ILE A 316 -23.33 -1.09 12.33
N LEU A 317 -22.19 -1.22 13.01
CA LEU A 317 -22.07 -1.93 14.26
C LEU A 317 -21.95 -0.95 15.42
N PHE A 318 -22.78 -1.09 16.45
CA PHE A 318 -22.74 -0.25 17.65
C PHE A 318 -22.42 -1.10 18.89
N PRO A 319 -21.14 -1.27 19.24
CA PRO A 319 -20.74 -1.99 20.45
C PRO A 319 -21.21 -1.28 21.71
N GLY A 320 -21.77 -2.00 22.66
CA GLY A 320 -22.21 -1.46 23.95
C GLY A 320 -23.47 -0.60 23.89
N LYS A 321 -24.25 -0.67 22.80
CA LYS A 321 -25.45 0.16 22.59
C LYS A 321 -26.70 -0.69 22.38
N SER A 322 -27.83 -0.18 22.88
CA SER A 322 -29.17 -0.70 22.63
C SER A 322 -29.80 -0.07 21.38
N ILE A 323 -30.93 -0.61 20.90
CA ILE A 323 -31.72 -0.02 19.82
C ILE A 323 -32.14 1.41 20.16
N SER A 324 -32.58 1.67 21.39
CA SER A 324 -33.01 3.02 21.80
C SER A 324 -31.87 4.04 21.72
N ASP A 325 -30.64 3.63 22.00
CA ASP A 325 -29.48 4.53 21.92
C ASP A 325 -29.13 4.89 20.48
N VAL A 326 -29.31 3.96 19.53
CA VAL A 326 -28.84 4.11 18.15
C VAL A 326 -29.89 4.66 17.20
N LEU A 327 -31.18 4.52 17.52
CA LEU A 327 -32.29 4.97 16.66
C LEU A 327 -32.18 6.45 16.25
N PRO A 328 -31.93 7.41 17.17
CA PRO A 328 -31.80 8.82 16.79
C PRO A 328 -30.66 9.07 15.79
N HIS A 329 -29.54 8.37 15.96
CA HIS A 329 -28.37 8.50 15.08
C HIS A 329 -28.62 7.89 13.69
N LEU A 330 -29.39 6.79 13.62
CA LEU A 330 -29.79 6.19 12.35
C LEU A 330 -30.80 7.06 11.59
N GLU A 331 -31.72 7.70 12.31
CA GLU A 331 -32.68 8.63 11.71
C GLU A 331 -31.98 9.90 11.19
N GLU A 332 -31.07 10.47 11.98
CA GLU A 332 -30.22 11.59 11.56
C GLU A 332 -29.41 11.22 10.30
N LEU A 333 -28.82 10.03 10.27
CA LEU A 333 -28.07 9.52 9.11
C LEU A 333 -28.96 9.39 7.88
N ARG A 334 -30.15 8.80 8.02
CA ARG A 334 -31.14 8.66 6.93
C ARG A 334 -31.50 10.02 6.36
N GLU A 335 -31.83 10.99 7.23
CA GLU A 335 -32.15 12.34 6.81
C GLU A 335 -30.99 13.02 6.08
N ARG A 336 -29.77 12.93 6.64
CA ARG A 336 -28.55 13.48 6.03
C ARG A 336 -28.33 12.94 4.62
N ILE A 337 -28.53 11.64 4.40
CA ILE A 337 -28.43 11.04 3.06
C ILE A 337 -29.53 11.56 2.15
N SER A 338 -30.79 11.58 2.61
CA SER A 338 -31.94 12.03 1.81
C SER A 338 -31.86 13.50 1.37
N LYS A 339 -31.25 14.36 2.19
CA LYS A 339 -31.08 15.80 1.93
C LYS A 339 -29.80 16.09 1.12
N ARG A 340 -28.90 15.11 0.97
CA ARG A 340 -27.64 15.29 0.25
C ARG A 340 -27.84 15.13 -1.25
N GLY A 341 -28.07 16.24 -1.93
CA GLY A 341 -28.16 16.29 -3.39
C GLY A 341 -26.87 15.82 -4.05
N PHE A 342 -26.98 14.88 -4.98
CA PHE A 342 -25.91 14.42 -5.85
C PHE A 342 -25.95 15.20 -7.17
N THR A 343 -24.91 15.99 -7.45
CA THR A 343 -24.83 16.80 -8.66
C THR A 343 -24.25 15.98 -9.81
N LEU A 344 -25.05 15.71 -10.84
CA LEU A 344 -24.55 15.11 -12.08
C LEU A 344 -23.54 16.03 -12.75
N ARG A 345 -22.27 15.62 -12.82
CA ARG A 345 -21.30 16.23 -13.74
C ARG A 345 -21.59 15.70 -15.14
N GLY A 346 -21.95 16.59 -16.08
CA GLY A 346 -22.19 16.20 -17.47
C GLY A 346 -20.97 15.47 -18.06
N LYS A 347 -21.16 14.21 -18.47
CA LYS A 347 -20.20 13.43 -19.28
C LYS A 347 -20.11 14.07 -20.67
N GLY A 348 -19.21 15.04 -20.83
CA GLY A 348 -19.03 15.75 -22.10
C GLY A 348 -17.82 16.67 -22.19
N ARG A 349 -16.84 16.55 -21.29
CA ARG A 349 -15.56 17.27 -21.44
C ARG A 349 -14.47 16.30 -21.87
N SER A 350 -14.42 16.00 -23.17
CA SER A 350 -13.20 15.49 -23.79
C SER A 350 -12.07 16.49 -23.50
N LYS A 351 -10.90 15.98 -23.08
CA LYS A 351 -9.71 16.78 -22.73
C LYS A 351 -9.09 17.55 -23.90
N ASN A 352 -9.71 17.54 -25.09
CA ASN A 352 -9.13 18.10 -26.32
C ASN A 352 -9.73 19.44 -26.81
N SER A 353 -10.63 20.10 -26.09
CA SER A 353 -11.17 21.41 -26.53
C SER A 353 -10.82 22.55 -25.57
N ALA A 354 -9.54 22.94 -25.56
CA ALA A 354 -9.04 24.11 -24.82
C ALA A 354 -9.53 25.48 -25.38
N LYS A 355 -10.50 25.51 -26.32
CA LYS A 355 -10.91 26.73 -27.03
C LYS A 355 -12.38 27.16 -26.90
N SER A 356 -13.22 26.53 -26.06
CA SER A 356 -14.57 27.05 -25.76
C SER A 356 -14.72 27.39 -24.27
N ARG A 357 -14.15 28.52 -23.85
CA ARG A 357 -14.16 28.99 -22.44
C ARG A 357 -15.25 30.02 -22.11
N ALA A 358 -16.23 30.23 -22.98
CA ALA A 358 -17.37 31.10 -22.71
C ALA A 358 -18.67 30.36 -23.06
N GLN A 359 -19.69 30.55 -22.22
CA GLN A 359 -21.08 30.06 -22.32
C GLN A 359 -21.38 28.61 -21.90
N SER A 360 -21.79 28.48 -20.63
CA SER A 360 -22.98 27.76 -20.12
C SER A 360 -22.73 27.03 -18.79
N SER A 361 -22.67 27.78 -17.69
CA SER A 361 -22.78 27.23 -16.34
C SER A 361 -24.26 26.99 -16.00
N LYS A 362 -24.91 26.01 -16.65
CA LYS A 362 -26.16 25.47 -16.10
C LYS A 362 -25.82 24.74 -14.80
N PRO A 363 -26.50 25.01 -13.67
CA PRO A 363 -26.32 24.22 -12.46
C PRO A 363 -26.58 22.75 -12.80
N GLY A 364 -25.65 21.86 -12.44
CA GLY A 364 -25.85 20.43 -12.65
C GLY A 364 -27.14 19.97 -11.97
N LYS A 365 -27.91 19.09 -12.63
CA LYS A 365 -29.15 18.53 -12.05
C LYS A 365 -28.79 17.81 -10.75
N GLN A 366 -29.40 18.23 -9.65
CA GLN A 366 -29.30 17.54 -8.37
C GLN A 366 -30.26 16.34 -8.36
N ILE A 367 -29.75 15.18 -7.98
CA ILE A 367 -30.54 13.98 -7.75
C ILE A 367 -30.46 13.64 -6.26
N PHE A 368 -31.60 13.33 -5.67
CA PHE A 368 -31.66 12.88 -4.29
C PHE A 368 -31.80 11.37 -4.26
N ILE A 369 -31.08 10.76 -3.33
CA ILE A 369 -31.09 9.32 -3.08
C ILE A 369 -31.54 9.09 -1.64
N THR A 370 -32.23 7.99 -1.40
CA THR A 370 -32.67 7.60 -0.05
C THR A 370 -32.09 6.25 0.32
N VAL A 371 -32.08 5.97 1.62
CA VAL A 371 -31.71 4.67 2.16
C VAL A 371 -32.81 4.15 3.06
N SER A 372 -33.01 2.84 3.04
CA SER A 372 -33.79 2.14 4.05
C SER A 372 -32.85 1.52 5.08
N ILE A 373 -33.25 1.53 6.36
CA ILE A 373 -32.41 1.04 7.46
C ILE A 373 -33.21 0.04 8.31
N GLY A 374 -32.64 -1.12 8.57
CA GLY A 374 -33.13 -2.09 9.54
C GLY A 374 -32.17 -2.22 10.69
N VAL A 375 -32.64 -2.14 11.94
CA VAL A 375 -31.79 -2.25 13.14
C VAL A 375 -32.29 -3.36 14.05
N SER A 376 -31.37 -4.11 14.64
CA SER A 376 -31.69 -5.09 15.70
C SER A 376 -30.61 -5.08 16.77
N GLN A 377 -30.94 -5.56 17.96
CA GLN A 377 -30.01 -5.73 19.07
C GLN A 377 -29.96 -7.19 19.53
N LYS A 378 -28.88 -7.52 20.21
CA LYS A 378 -28.81 -8.75 21.00
C LYS A 378 -29.90 -8.75 22.08
N ASN A 379 -30.64 -9.86 22.15
CA ASN A 379 -31.63 -10.12 23.19
C ASN A 379 -31.79 -11.63 23.37
N GLU A 380 -32.76 -12.08 24.17
CA GLU A 380 -32.98 -13.51 24.44
C GLU A 380 -33.31 -14.32 23.17
N LYS A 381 -33.97 -13.69 22.19
CA LYS A 381 -34.33 -14.30 20.91
C LYS A 381 -33.15 -14.33 19.93
N TYR A 382 -32.32 -13.29 19.92
CA TYR A 382 -31.18 -13.13 19.01
C TYR A 382 -29.88 -13.08 19.82
N LYS A 383 -29.34 -14.25 20.16
CA LYS A 383 -28.21 -14.39 21.08
C LYS A 383 -26.84 -14.18 20.41
N THR A 384 -26.74 -14.45 19.11
CA THR A 384 -25.48 -14.39 18.35
C THR A 384 -25.44 -13.19 17.40
N PRO A 385 -24.26 -12.64 17.09
CA PRO A 385 -24.12 -11.54 16.12
C PRO A 385 -24.78 -11.84 14.76
N ASP A 386 -24.65 -13.07 14.25
CA ASP A 386 -25.29 -13.48 13.00
C ASP A 386 -26.82 -13.48 13.08
N SER A 387 -27.38 -13.94 14.21
CA SER A 387 -28.84 -13.90 14.43
C SER A 387 -29.39 -12.48 14.52
N VAL A 388 -28.64 -11.57 15.16
CA VAL A 388 -28.99 -10.14 15.24
C VAL A 388 -28.90 -9.49 13.87
N MET A 389 -27.87 -9.79 13.08
CA MET A 389 -27.76 -9.28 11.71
C MET A 389 -28.91 -9.75 10.83
N LYS A 390 -29.29 -11.04 10.91
CA LYS A 390 -30.45 -11.58 10.18
C LYS A 390 -31.76 -10.91 10.61
N SER A 391 -31.91 -10.58 11.90
CA SER A 391 -33.04 -9.79 12.39
C SER A 391 -33.02 -8.35 11.85
N ALA A 392 -31.84 -7.71 11.78
CA ALA A 392 -31.69 -6.37 11.21
C ALA A 392 -32.01 -6.35 9.71
N ASP A 393 -31.62 -7.38 8.96
CA ASP A 393 -31.99 -7.57 7.56
C ASP A 393 -33.51 -7.75 7.38
N THR A 394 -34.14 -8.52 8.26
CA THR A 394 -35.62 -8.65 8.27
C THR A 394 -36.30 -7.31 8.58
N ALA A 395 -35.71 -6.48 9.44
CA ALA A 395 -36.18 -5.12 9.69
C ALA A 395 -36.00 -4.22 8.46
N LEU A 396 -34.88 -4.33 7.76
CA LEU A 396 -34.60 -3.60 6.52
C LEU A 396 -35.64 -3.94 5.45
N TYR A 397 -35.97 -5.21 5.29
CA TYR A 397 -37.03 -5.64 4.39
C TYR A 397 -38.40 -5.03 4.76
N ARG A 398 -38.72 -4.92 6.06
CA ARG A 398 -39.92 -4.22 6.53
C ARG A 398 -39.88 -2.73 6.19
N ALA A 399 -38.74 -2.06 6.35
CA ALA A 399 -38.58 -0.66 5.94
C ALA A 399 -38.85 -0.47 4.43
N LYS A 400 -38.29 -1.36 3.59
CA LYS A 400 -38.54 -1.34 2.14
C LYS A 400 -40.02 -1.53 1.78
N LYS A 401 -40.73 -2.40 2.51
CA LYS A 401 -42.18 -2.62 2.33
C LYS A 401 -43.05 -1.44 2.80
N LYS A 402 -42.60 -0.69 3.80
CA LYS A 402 -43.31 0.49 4.34
C LYS A 402 -43.20 1.76 3.48
N GLY A 403 -42.67 1.64 2.25
CA GLY A 403 -42.49 2.78 1.36
C GLY A 403 -41.04 3.28 1.30
N ARG A 404 -40.08 2.56 1.90
CA ARG A 404 -38.63 2.91 1.91
C ARG A 404 -38.35 4.19 2.69
N ASN A 405 -37.11 4.70 2.61
CA ASN A 405 -36.68 5.93 3.27
C ASN A 405 -37.11 6.02 4.74
N CYS A 406 -36.94 4.94 5.49
CA CYS A 406 -37.29 4.87 6.90
C CYS A 406 -36.38 3.91 7.67
N VAL A 407 -36.38 4.05 9.00
CA VAL A 407 -35.71 3.13 9.93
C VAL A 407 -36.75 2.17 10.53
N SER A 408 -36.44 0.88 10.54
CA SER A 408 -37.29 -0.16 11.13
C SER A 408 -36.50 -1.02 12.13
N LYS A 409 -37.17 -1.49 13.18
CA LYS A 409 -36.61 -2.36 14.24
C LYS A 409 -37.27 -3.73 14.24
#